data_AF-A0A1Q2YS40-F1
#
_entry.id   AF-A0A1Q2YS40-F1
#
_cell.length_a   1.000
_cell.length_b   1.000
_cell.length_c   1.000
_cell.angle_alpha   90.00
_cell.angle_beta   90.00
_cell.angle_gamma   90.00
#
_symmetry.space_group_name_H-M   'P 1'
#
loop_
_entity.id
_entity.type
_entity.pdbx_description
1 polymer ?
#
loop_
_entity_poly.entity_id
_entity_poly.type
_entity_poly.pdbx_seq_one_letter_code
_entity_poly.pdbx_strand_id
1 'polypeptide(L)' 'MTLRAAFATIAGLLGFVLYVGVAVALGDHVLGLHWLLQALYYLVAGLAWAFPAAWLMRWAARRR' A
#
# COMPACT_ATOMS: atom_id res chain seq x y z
N MET A 1 21.55 -8.66 6.42
CA MET A 1 20.26 -8.84 5.69
C MET A 1 20.48 -9.85 4.58
N THR A 2 19.63 -10.87 4.47
CA THR A 2 19.69 -11.77 3.31
C THR A 2 19.30 -11.00 2.04
N LEU A 3 19.87 -11.34 0.88
CA LEU A 3 19.63 -10.65 -0.40
C LEU A 3 18.11 -10.54 -0.72
N ARG A 4 17.34 -11.58 -0.37
CA ARG A 4 15.88 -11.62 -0.50
C ARG A 4 15.15 -10.64 0.40
N ALA A 5 15.60 -10.46 1.63
CA ALA A 5 15.00 -9.50 2.54
C ALA A 5 15.24 -8.06 2.05
N ALA A 6 16.44 -7.76 1.54
CA ALA A 6 16.73 -6.46 0.93
C ALA A 6 15.86 -6.20 -0.30
N PHE A 7 15.71 -7.19 -1.19
CA PHE A 7 14.83 -7.08 -2.36
C PHE A 7 13.37 -6.87 -1.97
N ALA A 8 12.87 -7.63 -0.98
CA ALA A 8 11.52 -7.44 -0.46
C ALA A 8 11.35 -6.02 0.10
N THR A 9 12.29 -5.52 0.90
CA THR A 9 12.19 -4.15 1.43
C THR A 9 12.12 -3.10 0.32
N ILE A 10 13.00 -3.19 -0.69
CA ILE A 10 13.00 -2.25 -1.81
C ILE A 10 11.70 -2.33 -2.61
N ALA A 11 11.26 -3.54 -2.96
CA ALA A 11 10.02 -3.75 -3.70
C ALA A 11 8.80 -3.25 -2.90
N GLY A 12 8.79 -3.46 -1.58
CA GLY A 12 7.74 -2.99 -0.69
C GLY A 12 7.69 -1.46 -0.59
N LEU A 13 8.85 -0.81 -0.47
CA LEU A 13 8.95 0.64 -0.45
C LEU A 13 8.54 1.27 -1.78
N LEU A 14 9.06 0.76 -2.90
CA LEU A 14 8.68 1.25 -4.22
C LEU A 14 7.20 1.06 -4.50
N GLY A 15 6.68 -0.14 -4.20
CA GLY A 15 5.25 -0.42 -4.32
C GLY A 15 4.41 0.51 -3.46
N PHE A 16 4.85 0.80 -2.23
CA PHE A 16 4.13 1.68 -1.31
C PHE A 16 4.10 3.12 -1.82
N VAL A 17 5.22 3.63 -2.31
CA VAL A 17 5.29 4.98 -2.90
C VAL A 17 4.36 5.10 -4.11
N LEU A 18 4.39 4.11 -5.01
CA LEU A 18 3.47 4.07 -6.16
C LEU A 18 2.01 4.03 -5.71
N TYR A 19 1.70 3.19 -4.72
CA TYR A 19 0.36 3.05 -4.17
C TYR A 19 -0.15 4.37 -3.56
N VAL A 20 0.66 5.01 -2.72
CA VAL A 20 0.31 6.30 -2.11
C VAL A 20 0.10 7.35 -3.19
N GLY A 21 0.96 7.41 -4.21
CA GLY A 21 0.79 8.33 -5.33
C GLY A 21 -0.54 8.15 -6.04
N VAL A 22 -0.92 6.91 -6.34
CA VAL A 22 -2.23 6.58 -6.95
C VAL A 22 -3.38 6.93 -6.02
N ALA A 23 -3.27 6.60 -4.72
CA ALA A 23 -4.32 6.87 -3.74
C ALA A 23 -4.54 8.37 -3.52
N VAL A 24 -3.48 9.18 -3.56
CA VAL A 24 -3.57 10.64 -3.48
C VAL A 24 -4.21 11.21 -4.75
N ALA A 25 -3.73 10.79 -5.93
CA ALA A 25 -4.28 11.26 -7.21
C ALA A 25 -5.77 10.92 -7.35
N LEU A 26 -6.19 9.72 -6.91
CA LEU A 26 -7.60 9.36 -6.85
C LEU A 26 -8.37 10.12 -5.76
N GLY A 27 -7.70 10.48 -4.66
CA GLY A 27 -8.27 11.28 -3.58
C GLY A 27 -8.76 12.65 -4.05
N ASP A 28 -8.04 13.29 -4.97
CA ASP A 28 -8.45 14.59 -5.55
C ASP A 28 -9.82 14.52 -6.23
N HIS A 29 -10.17 13.38 -6.81
CA HIS A 29 -11.50 13.15 -7.39
C HIS A 29 -12.60 12.90 -6.33
N VAL A 30 -12.21 12.47 -5.14
CA VAL A 30 -13.13 12.13 -4.04
C VAL A 30 -13.44 13.34 -3.17
N LEU A 31 -12.57 14.34 -3.10
CA LEU A 31 -12.77 15.57 -2.31
C LEU A 31 -14.02 16.37 -2.69
N GLY A 32 -14.47 16.28 -3.95
CA GLY A 32 -15.71 16.92 -4.42
C GLY A 32 -16.98 16.12 -4.12
N LEU A 33 -16.87 14.89 -3.61
CA LEU A 33 -17.98 14.01 -3.31
C LEU A 33 -18.50 14.20 -1.89
N HIS A 34 -19.64 13.57 -1.59
CA HIS A 34 -20.23 13.54 -0.25
C HIS A 34 -19.21 13.06 0.79
N TRP A 35 -19.17 13.70 1.96
CA TRP A 35 -18.19 13.44 3.03
C TRP A 35 -18.09 11.96 3.43
N LEU A 36 -19.21 11.23 3.37
CA LEU A 36 -19.24 9.80 3.68
C LEU A 36 -18.43 8.96 2.68
N LEU A 37 -18.48 9.31 1.39
CA LEU A 37 -17.67 8.64 0.38
C LEU A 37 -16.18 8.95 0.59
N GLN A 38 -15.85 10.16 1.03
CA GLN A 38 -14.48 10.51 1.40
C GLN A 38 -13.99 9.63 2.56
N ALA A 39 -14.78 9.53 3.63
CA ALA A 39 -14.45 8.71 4.78
C ALA A 39 -14.25 7.24 4.40
N LEU A 40 -15.17 6.67 3.61
CA LEU A 40 -15.06 5.29 3.13
C LEU A 40 -13.84 5.10 2.22
N TYR A 41 -13.59 6.03 1.32
CA TYR A 41 -12.43 6.00 0.44
C TYR A 41 -11.12 5.99 1.22
N TYR A 42 -10.93 6.93 2.16
CA TYR A 42 -9.71 7.01 2.96
C TYR A 42 -9.55 5.82 3.91
N LEU A 43 -10.65 5.27 4.44
CA LEU A 43 -10.61 4.04 5.23
C LEU A 43 -10.10 2.86 4.38
N VAL A 44 -10.72 2.64 3.22
CA VAL A 44 -10.37 1.53 2.32
C VAL A 44 -8.95 1.72 1.76
N ALA A 45 -8.60 2.93 1.34
CA ALA A 45 -7.25 3.27 0.86
C ALA A 45 -6.19 3.14 1.97
N GLY A 46 -6.53 3.40 3.23
CA GLY A 46 -5.61 3.14 4.35
C GLY A 46 -5.35 1.65 4.55
N LEU A 47 -6.39 0.83 4.46
CA LEU A 47 -6.30 -0.61 4.74
C LEU A 47 -5.85 -1.46 3.55
N ALA A 48 -6.10 -1.03 2.32
CA ALA A 48 -5.84 -1.85 1.14
C ALA A 48 -4.34 -2.18 0.98
N TRP A 49 -3.43 -1.33 1.46
CA TRP A 49 -1.99 -1.62 1.43
C TRP A 49 -1.52 -2.65 2.46
N ALA A 50 -2.31 -2.93 3.49
CA ALA A 50 -1.95 -3.93 4.50
C ALA A 50 -1.80 -5.33 3.88
N PHE A 51 -2.61 -5.67 2.87
CA PHE A 51 -2.56 -6.99 2.22
C PHE A 51 -1.28 -7.20 1.40
N PRO A 52 -0.89 -6.29 0.47
CA PRO A 52 0.41 -6.36 -0.21
C PRO A 52 1.58 -6.43 0.77
N ALA A 53 1.60 -5.57 1.79
CA ALA A 53 2.66 -5.53 2.78
C ALA A 53 2.80 -6.88 3.51
N ALA A 54 1.69 -7.44 4.00
CA ALA A 54 1.68 -8.72 4.68
C ALA A 54 2.09 -9.89 3.76
N TRP A 55 1.72 -9.86 2.48
CA TRP A 55 2.16 -10.86 1.50
C TRP A 55 3.67 -10.79 1.26
N LEU A 56 4.21 -9.58 1.09
CA LEU A 56 5.63 -9.34 0.86
C LEU A 56 6.50 -9.77 2.06
N MET A 57 6.05 -9.45 3.28
CA MET A 57 6.70 -9.86 4.52
C MET A 57 6.74 -11.39 4.67
N ARG A 58 5.61 -12.07 4.40
CA ARG A 58 5.57 -13.54 4.41
C ARG A 58 6.48 -14.15 3.35
N TRP A 59 6.58 -13.54 2.17
CA TRP A 59 7.50 -14.00 1.12
C TRP A 59 8.97 -13.83 1.52
N ALA A 60 9.32 -12.71 2.16
CA ALA A 60 10.65 -12.46 2.70
C ALA A 60 11.01 -13.44 3.83
N ALA A 61 10.04 -13.76 4.70
CA ALA A 61 10.20 -14.65 5.85
C ALA A 61 10.25 -16.14 5.49
N ARG A 62 9.78 -16.55 4.30
CA ARG A 62 9.90 -17.94 3.82
C ARG A 62 11.37 -18.32 3.59
N ARG A 63 12.03 -18.77 4.66
CA ARG A 63 13.27 -19.55 4.65
C ARG A 63 12.92 -20.97 4.17
N ARG A 64 13.56 -21.42 3.09
CA ARG A 64 13.66 -22.86 2.80
C ARG A 64 14.78 -23.42 3.65
#